data_AF-A0A7J3Z6S0-F1
#
_entry.id   AF-A0A7J3Z6S0-F1
#
_cell.length_a   1.000
_cell.length_b   1.000
_cell.length_c   1.000
_cell.angle_alpha   90.00
_cell.angle_beta   90.00
_cell.angle_gamma   90.00
#
_symmetry.space_group_name_H-M   'P 1'
#
loop_
_entity.id
_entity.type
_entity.pdbx_description
1 polymer ?
#
loop_
_entity_poly.entity_id
_entity_poly.type
_entity_poly.pdbx_seq_one_letter_code
_entity_poly.pdbx_strand_id
1 'polypeptide(L)'
;MYRISVEKKYIVKKGDKKVVVELCRSQDGRLFVVPMYITKHVYVAPDGSEKEWEYDVKDAEEVDYMSLPQNIRDALSRAGI
;
A
#
# COMPACT_ATOMS: atom_id res chain seq x y z
N MET A 1 16.24 2.09 -14.39
CA MET A 1 15.59 1.85 -13.07
C MET A 1 14.63 3.00 -12.82
N TYR A 2 13.32 2.77 -12.86
CA TYR A 2 12.36 3.82 -12.52
C TYR A 2 12.48 4.12 -11.03
N ARG A 3 12.97 5.31 -10.67
CA ARG A 3 13.01 5.74 -9.27
C ARG A 3 11.61 6.15 -8.89
N ILE A 4 11.00 5.33 -8.06
CA ILE A 4 9.68 5.53 -7.49
C ILE A 4 9.88 6.03 -6.07
N SER A 5 9.24 7.15 -5.72
CA SER A 5 9.22 7.64 -4.34
C SER A 5 7.83 7.46 -3.75
N VAL A 6 7.77 6.90 -2.55
CA VAL A 6 6.55 6.86 -1.73
C VAL A 6 6.31 8.27 -1.19
N GLU A 7 5.19 8.88 -1.58
CA GLU A 7 4.77 10.20 -1.08
C GLU A 7 3.97 10.07 0.21
N LYS A 8 3.11 9.05 0.28
CA LYS A 8 2.21 8.86 1.42
C LYS A 8 1.76 7.41 1.54
N LYS A 9 1.49 6.99 2.77
CA LYS A 9 0.90 5.68 3.08
C LYS A 9 -0.47 5.88 3.71
N TYR A 10 -1.42 5.07 3.31
CA TYR A 10 -2.76 5.03 3.88
C TYR A 10 -3.10 3.64 4.36
N ILE A 11 -3.90 3.56 5.42
CA ILE A 11 -4.72 2.39 5.72
C ILE A 11 -6.14 2.75 5.27
N VAL A 12 -6.53 2.28 4.09
CA VAL A 12 -7.83 2.58 3.50
C VAL A 12 -8.87 1.62 4.03
N LYS A 13 -9.91 2.17 4.67
CA LYS A 13 -11.11 1.43 5.09
C LYS A 13 -12.16 1.46 3.99
N LYS A 14 -12.68 0.30 3.59
CA LYS A 14 -13.82 0.18 2.68
C LYS A 14 -14.75 -0.95 3.16
N GLY A 15 -15.81 -0.57 3.88
CA GLY A 15 -16.63 -1.54 4.62
C GLY A 15 -15.78 -2.27 5.66
N ASP A 16 -15.86 -3.61 5.68
CA ASP A 16 -15.10 -4.45 6.61
C ASP A 16 -13.64 -4.70 6.17
N LYS A 17 -13.24 -4.22 4.99
CA LYS A 17 -11.89 -4.40 4.47
C LYS A 17 -10.98 -3.23 4.88
N LYS A 18 -9.76 -3.57 5.29
CA LYS A 18 -8.64 -2.63 5.45
C LYS A 18 -7.53 -3.02 4.49
N VAL A 19 -6.99 -2.04 3.76
CA VAL A 19 -5.89 -2.27 2.81
C VAL A 19 -4.85 -1.16 2.98
N VAL A 20 -3.59 -1.54 3.02
CA VAL A 20 -2.49 -0.57 3.00
C VAL A 20 -2.31 -0.09 1.56
N VAL A 21 -2.29 1.22 1.36
CA VAL A 21 -2.10 1.83 0.04
C VAL A 21 -0.93 2.79 0.11
N GLU A 22 0.08 2.57 -0.73
CA GLU A 22 1.07 3.61 -1.00
C GLU A 22 0.61 4.50 -2.15
N LEU A 23 0.70 5.80 -1.95
CA LEU A 23 0.73 6.76 -3.04
C LEU A 23 2.17 6.99 -3.43
N CYS A 24 2.46 6.73 -4.68
CA CYS A 24 3.80 6.79 -5.21
C CYS A 24 3.85 7.69 -6.45
N ARG A 25 4.98 8.36 -6.62
CA ARG A 25 5.25 9.29 -7.71
C ARG A 25 6.41 8.80 -8.54
N SER A 26 6.25 8.82 -9.85
CA SER A 26 7.33 8.55 -10.79
C SER A 26 8.11 9.83 -11.05
N GLN A 27 9.30 9.70 -11.62
CA GLN A 27 10.14 10.85 -11.99
C GLN A 27 9.45 11.81 -12.99
N ASP A 28 8.54 11.32 -13.83
CA ASP A 28 7.75 12.14 -14.75
C ASP A 28 6.46 12.69 -14.12
N GLY A 29 6.31 12.58 -12.79
CA GLY A 29 5.23 13.21 -12.02
C GLY A 29 3.90 12.42 -11.99
N ARG A 30 3.86 11.21 -12.57
CA ARG A 30 2.64 10.39 -12.55
C ARG A 30 2.42 9.79 -11.17
N LEU A 31 1.19 9.93 -10.67
CA LEU A 31 0.74 9.22 -9.47
C LEU A 31 0.38 7.78 -9.81
N PHE A 32 0.77 6.85 -8.97
CA PHE A 32 0.24 5.50 -8.95
C PHE A 32 -0.08 5.09 -7.52
N VAL A 33 -1.04 4.18 -7.43
CA VAL A 33 -1.50 3.61 -6.17
C VAL A 33 -0.98 2.18 -6.09
N VAL A 34 -0.46 1.78 -4.93
CA VAL A 34 0.04 0.42 -4.69
C VAL A 34 -0.75 -0.17 -3.53
N PRO A 35 -1.84 -0.91 -3.79
CA PRO A 35 -2.57 -1.62 -2.76
C PRO A 35 -1.81 -2.87 -2.32
N MET A 36 -1.64 -3.03 -1.01
CA MET A 36 -0.98 -4.16 -0.35
C MET A 36 -1.96 -4.84 0.61
N TYR A 37 -2.27 -6.10 0.29
CA TYR A 37 -3.18 -6.94 1.07
C TYR A 37 -2.44 -7.84 2.07
N ILE A 38 -1.18 -8.17 1.77
CA ILE A 38 -0.32 -8.98 2.62
C ILE A 38 0.75 -8.04 3.17
N THR A 39 0.68 -7.77 4.46
CA THR A 39 1.66 -6.94 5.17
C THR A 39 2.63 -7.76 6.00
N LYS A 40 2.26 -8.99 6.39
CA LYS A 40 3.11 -9.90 7.15
C LYS A 40 3.62 -11.01 6.25
N HIS A 41 4.94 -11.16 6.21
CA HIS A 41 5.64 -12.15 5.42
C HIS A 41 6.41 -13.08 6.34
N VAL A 42 6.26 -14.38 6.12
CA VAL A 42 7.00 -15.42 6.83
C VAL A 42 7.78 -16.22 5.79
N TYR A 43 9.07 -16.45 6.03
CA TYR A 43 9.91 -17.26 5.17
C TYR A 43 10.84 -18.14 5.98
N VAL A 44 11.24 -19.27 5.39
CA VAL A 44 12.21 -20.19 5.98
C VAL A 44 13.58 -19.84 5.43
N ALA A 45 14.52 -19.52 6.31
CA ALA A 45 15.91 -19.24 5.96
C ALA A 45 16.66 -20.56 5.62
N PRO A 46 17.81 -20.49 4.94
CA PRO A 46 18.58 -21.69 4.56
C PRO A 46 19.05 -22.56 5.72
N ASP A 47 19.11 -22.01 6.94
CA ASP A 47 19.44 -22.72 8.19
C ASP A 47 18.22 -23.41 8.83
N GLY A 48 17.05 -23.34 8.19
CA GLY A 48 15.79 -23.91 8.68
C GLY A 48 15.05 -23.04 9.70
N SER A 49 15.56 -21.84 10.03
CA SER A 49 14.85 -20.91 10.92
C SER A 49 13.70 -20.20 10.21
N GLU A 50 12.57 -20.03 10.90
CA GLU A 50 11.50 -19.15 10.44
C GLU A 50 11.85 -17.69 10.74
N LYS A 51 11.74 -16.85 9.72
CA LYS A 51 11.90 -15.40 9.84
C LYS A 51 10.62 -14.71 9.44
N GLU A 52 10.27 -13.70 10.24
CA GLU A 52 9.12 -12.85 10.01
C GLU A 52 9.57 -11.45 9.64
N TRP A 53 8.90 -10.87 8.66
CA TRP A 53 9.02 -9.47 8.33
C TRP A 53 7.62 -8.88 8.12
N GLU A 54 7.37 -7.74 8.75
CA GLU A 54 6.13 -7.00 8.59
C GLU A 54 6.41 -5.68 7.86
N TYR A 55 5.55 -5.36 6.91
CA TYR A 55 5.57 -4.13 6.16
C TYR A 55 5.28 -2.95 7.09
N ASP A 56 6.20 -1.98 7.15
CA ASP A 56 6.10 -0.87 8.09
C ASP A 56 4.99 0.13 7.70
N VAL A 57 3.96 0.18 8.54
CA VAL A 57 2.78 1.05 8.43
C VAL A 57 2.71 2.13 9.51
N LYS A 58 3.77 2.36 10.29
CA LYS A 58 3.74 3.32 11.41
C LYS A 58 3.34 4.74 11.00
N ASP A 59 3.79 5.18 9.83
CA ASP A 59 3.49 6.50 9.28
C ASP A 59 2.25 6.51 8.38
N ALA A 60 1.48 5.42 8.34
CA ALA A 60 0.29 5.32 7.51
C ALA A 60 -0.90 6.01 8.17
N GLU A 61 -1.57 6.88 7.41
CA GLU A 61 -2.80 7.55 7.86
C GLU A 61 -4.01 6.65 7.60
N GLU A 62 -4.85 6.43 8.62
CA GLU A 62 -6.09 5.68 8.45
C GLU A 62 -7.19 6.57 7.88
N VAL A 63 -7.73 6.22 6.71
CA VAL A 63 -8.69 7.03 5.97
C VAL A 63 -9.85 6.20 5.45
N ASP A 64 -11.04 6.80 5.39
CA ASP A 64 -12.19 6.17 4.73
C ASP A 64 -12.03 6.26 3.21
N TYR A 65 -12.36 5.18 2.48
CA TYR A 65 -12.27 5.15 1.03
C TYR A 65 -12.98 6.34 0.37
N MET A 66 -14.17 6.74 0.84
CA MET A 66 -14.96 7.83 0.26
C MET A 66 -14.36 9.22 0.52
N SER A 67 -13.47 9.34 1.52
CA SER A 67 -12.74 10.59 1.80
C SER A 67 -11.58 10.84 0.83
N LEU A 68 -11.16 9.82 0.07
CA LEU A 68 -10.07 9.95 -0.89
C LEU A 68 -10.49 10.77 -2.12
N PRO A 69 -9.56 11.56 -2.69
CA PRO A 69 -9.75 12.22 -3.98
C PRO A 69 -10.23 11.27 -5.08
N GLN A 70 -11.11 11.75 -5.97
CA GLN A 70 -11.75 10.92 -7.01
C GLN A 70 -10.74 10.15 -7.86
N ASN A 71 -9.64 10.78 -8.28
CA ASN A 71 -8.59 10.16 -9.07
C ASN A 71 -7.90 8.98 -8.35
N ILE A 72 -7.76 9.05 -7.02
CA ILE A 72 -7.21 7.95 -6.21
C ILE A 72 -8.24 6.83 -6.08
N ARG A 73 -9.52 7.18 -5.82
CA ARG A 73 -10.60 6.20 -5.76
C ARG A 73 -10.75 5.42 -7.07
N ASP A 74 -10.65 6.09 -8.22
CA ASP A 74 -10.73 5.46 -9.54
C ASP A 74 -9.57 4.49 -9.76
N ALA A 75 -8.35 4.88 -9.39
CA ALA A 75 -7.17 4.04 -9.50
C ALA A 75 -7.28 2.80 -8.59
N LEU A 76 -7.75 2.98 -7.35
CA LEU A 76 -7.99 1.90 -6.40
C LEU A 76 -9.10 0.96 -6.87
N SER A 77 -10.20 1.49 -7.39
CA SER A 77 -11.30 0.69 -7.93
C SER A 77 -10.84 -0.17 -9.11
N ARG A 78 -10.00 0.37 -10.00
CA ARG A 78 -9.37 -0.41 -11.09
C ARG A 78 -8.43 -1.50 -10.58
N ALA A 79 -7.81 -1.29 -9.41
CA ALA A 79 -6.97 -2.27 -8.74
C ALA A 79 -7.73 -3.27 -7.85
N GLY A 80 -9.08 -3.26 -7.90
CA GLY A 80 -9.93 -4.21 -7.18
C GLY A 80 -10.24 -3.83 -5.73
N ILE A 81 -9.97 -2.59 -5.34
CA ILE A 81 -10.29 -2.03 -4.01
C ILE A 81 -11.67 -1.41 -4.02
#